data_AF-A0A7Z0SP05-F1
#
_entry.id   AF-A0A7Z0SP05-F1
#
_cell.length_a   1.000
_cell.length_b   1.000
_cell.length_c   1.000
_cell.angle_alpha   90.00
_cell.angle_beta   90.00
_cell.angle_gamma   90.00
#
_symmetry.space_group_name_H-M   'P 1'
#
loop_
_entity.id
_entity.type
_entity.pdbx_description
1 polymer ?
#
loop_
_entity_poly.entity_id
_entity_poly.type
_entity_poly.pdbx_seq_one_letter_code
_entity_poly.pdbx_strand_id
1 'polypeptide(L)'
;NSGVEQIVGVNEELSTRTEEQAASLAETASSMEQLTATVKQNAEHADHARKLATRAADSAQRGSDSMSSVTTTMATINESATQMSSIVNTIDGIAFQTNILALNASVEAARAGDQGRGFAVVANEVRQLASRSAAAAQEIKTLIEASDSKVVEGSRQVRDTGDVINSMVDDIKQLSTLVQEISAATIEQSSGIEQVNQAVTQMDQMTQQNASLVQESTHATQALAQLSAQLRQLVAHFR
;
A
#
# COMPACT_ATOMS: atom_id res chain seq x y z
N ASN A 1 11.34 76.45 -10.97
CA ASN A 1 10.70 75.32 -11.68
C ASN A 1 10.33 74.17 -10.74
N SER A 2 10.36 74.38 -9.42
CA SER A 2 10.33 73.25 -8.46
C SER A 2 9.14 72.31 -8.64
N GLY A 3 7.92 72.82 -8.86
CA GLY A 3 6.74 71.96 -8.98
C GLY A 3 6.71 71.02 -10.19
N VAL A 4 7.12 71.49 -11.38
CA VAL A 4 7.15 70.64 -12.59
C VAL A 4 8.30 69.64 -12.54
N GLU A 5 9.47 70.06 -12.04
CA GLU A 5 10.61 69.16 -11.79
C GLU A 5 10.25 68.07 -10.77
N GLN A 6 9.45 68.40 -9.74
CA GLN A 6 8.96 67.41 -8.77
C GLN A 6 8.03 66.37 -9.41
N ILE A 7 7.11 66.78 -10.30
CA ILE A 7 6.19 65.87 -10.98
C ILE A 7 6.94 64.92 -11.92
N VAL A 8 7.97 65.42 -12.63
CA VAL A 8 8.83 64.59 -13.47
C VAL A 8 9.50 63.50 -12.62
N GLY A 9 10.10 63.86 -11.49
CA GLY A 9 10.73 62.89 -10.58
C GLY A 9 9.74 61.85 -10.03
N VAL A 10 8.51 62.26 -9.70
CA VAL A 10 7.46 61.34 -9.24
C VAL A 10 7.01 60.38 -10.36
N ASN A 11 6.89 60.85 -11.61
CA ASN A 11 6.57 59.98 -12.74
C ASN A 11 7.69 58.98 -13.05
N GLU A 12 8.95 59.40 -12.96
CA GLU A 12 10.10 58.49 -13.10
C GLU A 12 10.08 57.41 -12.03
N GLU A 13 9.84 57.77 -10.75
CA GLU A 13 9.70 56.80 -9.66
C GLU A 13 8.52 55.84 -9.90
N LEU A 14 7.37 56.36 -10.34
CA LEU A 14 6.20 55.53 -10.64
C LEU A 14 6.46 54.59 -11.82
N SER A 15 7.22 55.04 -12.83
CA SER A 15 7.67 54.19 -13.95
C SER A 15 8.51 53.03 -13.45
N THR A 16 9.55 53.31 -12.65
CA THR A 16 10.44 52.28 -12.09
C THR A 16 9.66 51.28 -11.25
N ARG A 17 8.77 51.74 -10.37
CA ARG A 17 7.93 50.86 -9.55
C ARG A 17 6.98 50.00 -10.39
N THR A 18 6.45 50.54 -11.49
CA THR A 18 5.57 49.80 -12.41
C THR A 18 6.35 48.71 -13.15
N GLU A 19 7.58 48.98 -13.57
CA GLU A 19 8.48 47.99 -14.19
C GLU A 19 8.88 46.88 -13.20
N GLU A 20 9.24 47.24 -11.96
CA GLU A 20 9.53 46.27 -10.90
C GLU A 20 8.32 45.38 -10.57
N GLN A 21 7.13 45.99 -10.52
CA GLN A 21 5.88 45.26 -10.30
C GLN A 21 5.57 44.30 -11.46
N ALA A 22 5.79 44.72 -12.71
CA ALA A 22 5.62 43.86 -13.88
C ALA A 22 6.58 42.66 -13.84
N ALA A 23 7.84 42.88 -13.47
CA ALA A 23 8.82 41.80 -13.31
C ALA A 23 8.40 40.81 -12.22
N SER A 24 7.94 41.32 -11.06
CA SER A 24 7.45 40.49 -9.95
C SER A 24 6.21 39.68 -10.30
N LEU A 25 5.29 40.27 -11.09
CA LEU A 25 4.11 39.57 -11.59
C LEU A 25 4.46 38.46 -12.58
N ALA A 26 5.45 38.67 -13.45
CA ALA A 26 5.92 37.64 -14.38
C ALA A 26 6.52 36.42 -13.65
N GLU A 27 7.33 36.66 -12.60
CA GLU A 27 7.87 35.58 -11.76
C GLU A 27 6.76 34.85 -10.99
N THR A 28 5.79 35.59 -10.46
CA THR A 28 4.62 35.02 -9.77
C THR A 28 3.79 34.17 -10.73
N ALA A 29 3.51 34.66 -11.94
CA ALA A 29 2.77 33.91 -12.96
C ALA A 29 3.49 32.61 -13.35
N SER A 30 4.81 32.67 -13.56
CA SER A 30 5.62 31.47 -13.85
C SER A 30 5.58 30.45 -12.70
N SER A 31 5.69 30.92 -11.45
CA SER A 31 5.57 30.07 -10.27
C SER A 31 4.19 29.42 -10.16
N MET A 32 3.14 30.16 -10.51
CA MET A 32 1.75 29.68 -10.53
C MET A 32 1.52 28.60 -11.59
N GLU A 33 2.13 28.73 -12.78
CA GLU A 33 2.08 27.66 -13.81
C GLU A 33 2.73 26.37 -13.32
N GLN A 34 3.90 26.46 -12.68
CA GLN A 34 4.59 25.31 -12.11
C GLN A 34 3.78 24.66 -10.97
N LEU A 35 3.17 25.46 -10.10
CA LEU A 35 2.28 24.98 -9.04
C LEU A 35 1.06 24.28 -9.62
N THR A 36 0.43 24.85 -10.66
CA THR A 36 -0.71 24.25 -11.37
C THR A 36 -0.35 22.89 -11.93
N ALA A 37 0.82 22.79 -12.60
CA ALA A 37 1.32 21.53 -13.14
C ALA A 37 1.54 20.48 -12.03
N THR A 38 2.13 20.89 -10.91
CA THR A 38 2.41 20.00 -9.76
C THR A 38 1.11 19.50 -9.11
N VAL A 39 0.12 20.38 -8.91
CA VAL A 39 -1.19 20.02 -8.35
C VAL A 39 -1.93 19.06 -9.28
N LYS A 40 -1.90 19.28 -10.59
CA LYS A 40 -2.46 18.35 -11.57
C LYS A 40 -1.80 16.97 -11.49
N GLN A 41 -0.47 16.94 -11.41
CA GLN A 41 0.28 15.69 -11.27
C GLN A 41 -0.06 14.97 -9.96
N ASN A 42 -0.26 15.70 -8.86
CA ASN A 42 -0.69 15.12 -7.58
C ASN A 42 -2.08 14.48 -7.69
N ALA A 43 -3.00 15.07 -8.45
CA ALA A 43 -4.34 14.49 -8.67
C ALA A 43 -4.25 13.17 -9.44
N GLU A 44 -3.41 13.11 -10.48
CA GLU A 44 -3.15 11.89 -11.25
C GLU A 44 -2.50 10.81 -10.37
N HIS A 45 -1.53 11.18 -9.54
CA HIS A 45 -0.88 10.28 -8.59
C HIS A 45 -1.85 9.75 -7.53
N ALA A 46 -2.75 10.58 -7.02
CA ALA A 46 -3.78 10.17 -6.07
C ALA A 46 -4.75 9.16 -6.72
N ASP A 47 -5.22 9.39 -7.94
CA ASP A 47 -6.07 8.42 -8.64
C ASP A 47 -5.33 7.10 -8.92
N HIS A 48 -4.06 7.16 -9.30
CA HIS A 48 -3.24 5.97 -9.52
C HIS A 48 -3.01 5.19 -8.21
N ALA A 49 -2.69 5.87 -7.11
CA ALA A 49 -2.53 5.28 -5.79
C ALA A 49 -3.83 4.60 -5.32
N ARG A 50 -4.99 5.24 -5.55
CA ARG A 50 -6.31 4.66 -5.24
C ARG A 50 -6.53 3.35 -5.99
N LYS A 51 -6.28 3.33 -7.31
CA LYS A 51 -6.40 2.12 -8.14
C LYS A 51 -5.45 1.01 -7.67
N LEU A 52 -4.22 1.37 -7.29
CA LEU A 52 -3.25 0.42 -6.75
C LEU A 52 -3.71 -0.16 -5.41
N ALA A 53 -4.21 0.68 -4.50
CA ALA A 53 -4.77 0.25 -3.22
C ALA A 53 -5.94 -0.73 -3.41
N THR A 54 -6.86 -0.45 -4.34
CA THR A 54 -7.98 -1.36 -4.65
C THR A 54 -7.48 -2.73 -5.15
N ARG A 55 -6.48 -2.75 -6.05
CA ARG A 55 -5.88 -4.01 -6.52
C ARG A 55 -5.14 -4.77 -5.43
N ALA A 56 -4.45 -4.05 -4.54
CA ALA A 56 -3.77 -4.65 -3.40
C ALA A 56 -4.78 -5.28 -2.43
N ALA A 57 -5.90 -4.60 -2.14
CA ALA A 57 -6.98 -5.13 -1.31
C ALA A 57 -7.59 -6.40 -1.90
N ASP A 58 -7.89 -6.41 -3.21
CA ASP A 58 -8.39 -7.60 -3.91
C ASP A 58 -7.39 -8.78 -3.83
N SER A 59 -6.10 -8.51 -4.03
CA SER A 59 -5.07 -9.54 -3.91
C SER A 59 -4.93 -10.07 -2.49
N ALA A 60 -5.02 -9.21 -1.48
CA ALA A 60 -4.99 -9.61 -0.07
C ALA A 60 -6.22 -10.46 0.29
N GLN A 61 -7.41 -10.09 -0.21
CA GLN A 61 -8.63 -10.88 -0.02
C GLN A 61 -8.49 -12.29 -0.61
N ARG A 62 -8.02 -12.41 -1.86
CA ARG A 62 -7.74 -13.73 -2.46
C ARG A 62 -6.70 -14.54 -1.67
N GLY A 63 -5.71 -13.85 -1.11
CA GLY A 63 -4.72 -14.45 -0.20
C GLY A 63 -5.39 -15.03 1.05
N SER A 64 -6.30 -14.27 1.67
CA SER A 64 -7.08 -14.72 2.84
C SER A 64 -7.95 -15.93 2.51
N ASP A 65 -8.66 -15.92 1.37
CA ASP A 65 -9.47 -17.05 0.91
C ASP A 65 -8.62 -18.32 0.67
N SER A 66 -7.41 -18.14 0.13
CA SER A 66 -6.45 -19.22 -0.07
C SER A 66 -5.96 -19.80 1.27
N MET A 67 -5.65 -18.95 2.26
CA MET A 67 -5.27 -19.41 3.61
C MET A 67 -6.41 -20.15 4.31
N SER A 68 -7.65 -19.72 4.13
CA SER A 68 -8.84 -20.42 4.62
C SER A 68 -8.97 -21.83 4.01
N SER A 69 -8.72 -21.94 2.70
CA SER A 69 -8.71 -23.23 1.99
C SER A 69 -7.60 -24.16 2.50
N VAL A 70 -6.40 -23.63 2.75
CA VAL A 70 -5.29 -24.39 3.35
C VAL A 70 -5.64 -24.85 4.76
N THR A 71 -6.25 -23.99 5.58
CA THR A 71 -6.70 -24.34 6.93
C THR A 71 -7.70 -25.50 6.91
N THR A 72 -8.67 -25.46 5.99
CA THR A 72 -9.64 -26.54 5.79
C THR A 72 -8.94 -27.84 5.39
N THR A 73 -7.96 -27.76 4.49
CA THR A 73 -7.18 -28.93 4.04
C THR A 73 -6.38 -29.54 5.19
N MET A 74 -5.75 -28.72 6.03
CA MET A 74 -5.01 -29.19 7.21
C MET A 74 -5.92 -29.88 8.22
N ALA A 75 -7.15 -29.39 8.41
CA ALA A 75 -8.14 -30.04 9.26
C ALA A 75 -8.51 -31.44 8.73
N THR A 76 -8.74 -31.59 7.42
CA THR A 76 -9.01 -32.90 6.79
C THR A 76 -7.82 -33.86 6.90
N ILE A 77 -6.58 -33.35 6.79
CA ILE A 77 -5.37 -34.16 6.97
C ILE A 77 -5.28 -34.65 8.43
N ASN A 78 -5.53 -33.79 9.41
CA ASN A 78 -5.52 -34.15 10.83
C ASN A 78 -6.59 -35.21 11.16
N GLU A 79 -7.79 -35.09 10.60
CA GLU A 79 -8.85 -36.10 10.73
C GLU A 79 -8.40 -37.44 10.12
N SER A 80 -7.80 -37.41 8.93
CA SER A 80 -7.27 -38.61 8.26
C SER A 80 -6.14 -39.28 9.07
N ALA A 81 -5.25 -38.49 9.67
CA ALA A 81 -4.19 -38.98 10.56
C ALA A 81 -4.78 -39.66 11.82
N THR A 82 -5.83 -39.09 12.40
CA THR A 82 -6.55 -39.68 13.54
C THR A 82 -7.17 -41.03 13.18
N GLN A 83 -7.81 -41.13 12.02
CA GLN A 83 -8.36 -42.38 11.52
C GLN A 83 -7.27 -43.43 11.27
N MET A 84 -6.16 -43.05 10.65
CA MET A 84 -5.01 -43.94 10.44
C MET A 84 -4.45 -44.46 11.76
N SER A 85 -4.31 -43.59 12.77
CA SER A 85 -3.87 -43.99 14.11
C SER A 85 -4.80 -45.05 14.73
N SER A 86 -6.12 -44.89 14.59
CA SER A 86 -7.10 -45.88 15.05
C SER A 86 -6.95 -47.24 14.34
N ILE A 87 -6.71 -47.22 13.03
CA ILE A 87 -6.50 -48.45 12.24
C ILE A 87 -5.22 -49.15 12.70
N VAL A 88 -4.13 -48.40 12.88
CA VAL A 88 -2.84 -48.95 13.33
C VAL A 88 -2.95 -49.55 14.74
N ASN A 89 -3.66 -48.91 15.66
CA ASN A 89 -3.95 -49.49 16.98
C ASN A 89 -4.75 -50.80 16.89
N THR A 90 -5.66 -50.91 15.90
CA THR A 90 -6.41 -52.16 15.64
C THR A 90 -5.48 -53.26 15.12
N ILE A 91 -4.57 -52.93 14.19
CA ILE A 91 -3.57 -53.88 13.65
C ILE A 91 -2.65 -54.38 14.75
N ASP A 92 -2.17 -53.50 15.64
CA ASP A 92 -1.35 -53.89 16.79
C ASP A 92 -2.12 -54.83 17.73
N GLY A 93 -3.40 -54.54 17.99
CA GLY A 93 -4.29 -55.44 18.73
C GLY A 93 -4.46 -56.83 18.09
N ILE A 94 -4.62 -56.89 16.76
CA ILE A 94 -4.69 -58.16 16.00
C ILE A 94 -3.38 -58.92 16.09
N ALA A 95 -2.25 -58.23 15.95
CA ALA A 95 -0.92 -58.82 16.06
C ALA A 95 -0.70 -59.42 17.46
N PHE A 96 -1.10 -58.70 18.52
CA PHE A 96 -1.06 -59.19 19.89
C PHE A 96 -1.94 -60.44 20.09
N GLN A 97 -3.19 -60.42 19.63
CA GLN A 97 -4.08 -61.59 19.71
C GLN A 97 -3.52 -62.80 18.95
N THR A 98 -2.96 -62.57 17.76
CA THR A 98 -2.32 -63.61 16.94
C THR A 98 -1.11 -64.22 17.64
N ASN A 99 -0.30 -63.38 18.30
CA ASN A 99 0.84 -63.83 19.09
C ASN A 99 0.42 -64.72 20.28
N ILE A 100 -0.68 -64.38 20.97
CA ILE A 100 -1.25 -65.20 22.06
C ILE A 100 -1.82 -66.52 21.52
N LEU A 101 -2.55 -66.49 20.40
CA LEU A 101 -3.08 -67.69 19.73
C LEU A 101 -1.95 -68.64 19.31
N ALA A 102 -0.89 -68.11 18.72
CA ALA A 102 0.29 -68.87 18.31
C ALA A 102 1.02 -69.49 19.52
N LEU A 103 1.15 -68.74 20.63
CA LEU A 103 1.71 -69.25 21.87
C LEU A 103 0.90 -70.44 22.42
N ASN A 104 -0.43 -70.31 22.46
CA ASN A 104 -1.32 -71.39 22.90
C ASN A 104 -1.19 -72.63 22.00
N ALA A 105 -1.11 -72.43 20.69
CA ALA A 105 -0.89 -73.51 19.73
C ALA A 105 0.48 -74.20 19.93
N SER A 106 1.55 -73.46 20.20
CA SER A 106 2.87 -74.04 20.52
C SER A 106 2.83 -74.88 21.79
N VAL A 107 2.07 -74.45 22.81
CA VAL A 107 1.88 -75.22 24.07
C VAL A 107 1.13 -76.52 23.82
N GLU A 108 0.03 -76.49 23.07
CA GLU A 108 -0.75 -77.69 22.77
C GLU A 108 0.01 -78.66 21.84
N ALA A 109 0.78 -78.12 20.89
CA ALA A 109 1.68 -78.91 20.05
C ALA A 109 2.77 -79.64 20.86
N ALA A 110 3.33 -78.98 21.88
CA ALA A 110 4.27 -79.62 22.81
C ALA A 110 3.59 -80.73 23.63
N ARG A 111 2.32 -80.53 24.01
CA ARG A 111 1.52 -81.52 24.75
C ARG A 111 1.22 -82.79 23.93
N ALA A 112 1.09 -82.67 22.61
CA ALA A 112 0.88 -83.78 21.68
C ALA A 112 2.16 -84.59 21.37
N GLY A 113 3.32 -84.21 21.90
CA GLY A 113 4.59 -84.94 21.72
C GLY A 113 5.03 -85.01 20.25
N ASP A 114 5.47 -86.19 19.79
CA ASP A 114 6.00 -86.36 18.43
C ASP A 114 4.96 -86.08 17.32
N GLN A 115 3.67 -86.29 17.59
CA GLN A 115 2.59 -86.00 16.64
C GLN A 115 2.37 -84.49 16.45
N GLY A 116 2.81 -83.66 17.39
CA GLY A 116 2.64 -82.20 17.37
C GLY A 116 3.81 -81.43 16.73
N ARG A 117 4.92 -82.08 16.36
CA ARG A 117 6.13 -81.38 15.90
C ARG A 117 5.90 -80.46 14.69
N GLY A 118 5.08 -80.90 13.72
CA GLY A 118 4.72 -80.07 12.57
C GLY A 118 3.93 -78.82 12.96
N PHE A 119 2.97 -78.97 13.89
CA PHE A 119 2.17 -77.86 14.41
C PHE A 119 3.02 -76.87 15.23
N ALA A 120 4.00 -77.35 15.99
CA ALA A 120 4.90 -76.50 16.77
C ALA A 120 5.75 -75.57 15.88
N VAL A 121 6.19 -76.04 14.72
CA VAL A 121 6.94 -75.22 13.76
C VAL A 121 6.05 -74.12 13.18
N VAL A 122 4.83 -74.47 12.74
CA VAL A 122 3.87 -73.49 12.21
C VAL A 122 3.51 -72.46 13.28
N ALA A 123 3.24 -72.88 14.51
CA ALA A 123 2.91 -71.97 15.61
C ALA A 123 4.05 -70.99 15.91
N ASN A 124 5.32 -71.43 15.88
CA ASN A 124 6.46 -70.53 16.03
C ASN A 124 6.60 -69.53 14.86
N GLU A 125 6.35 -69.96 13.61
CA GLU A 125 6.39 -69.07 12.46
C GLU A 125 5.28 -68.00 12.52
N VAL A 126 4.06 -68.39 12.87
CA VAL A 126 2.94 -67.45 13.10
C VAL A 126 3.28 -66.46 14.20
N ARG A 127 3.92 -66.91 15.28
CA ARG A 127 4.35 -66.05 16.39
C ARG A 127 5.39 -65.02 15.94
N GLN A 128 6.39 -65.43 15.14
CA GLN A 128 7.38 -64.50 14.58
C GLN A 128 6.72 -63.48 13.65
N LEU A 129 5.79 -63.92 12.80
CA LEU A 129 5.05 -63.02 11.90
C LEU A 129 4.21 -62.01 12.68
N ALA A 130 3.54 -62.44 13.75
CA ALA A 130 2.78 -61.55 14.64
C ALA A 130 3.68 -60.51 15.31
N SER A 131 4.86 -60.91 15.82
CA SER A 131 5.83 -59.96 16.39
C SER A 131 6.35 -58.95 15.37
N ARG A 132 6.58 -59.37 14.12
CA ARG A 132 6.99 -58.48 13.03
C ARG A 132 5.88 -57.49 12.66
N SER A 133 4.63 -57.94 12.65
CA SER A 133 3.46 -57.08 12.40
C SER A 133 3.29 -56.02 13.48
N ALA A 134 3.48 -56.37 14.76
CA ALA A 134 3.42 -55.41 15.87
C ALA A 134 4.54 -54.35 15.78
N ALA A 135 5.76 -54.78 15.45
CA ALA A 135 6.88 -53.84 15.24
C ALA A 135 6.59 -52.86 14.09
N ALA A 136 6.10 -53.35 12.95
CA ALA A 136 5.72 -52.51 11.82
C ALA A 136 4.56 -51.55 12.17
N ALA A 137 3.56 -52.01 12.92
CA ALA A 137 2.47 -51.16 13.39
C ALA A 137 3.00 -50.01 14.27
N GLN A 138 3.94 -50.29 15.17
CA GLN A 138 4.57 -49.28 16.03
C GLN A 138 5.40 -48.26 15.24
N GLU A 139 6.13 -48.69 14.21
CA GLU A 139 6.83 -47.77 13.31
C GLU A 139 5.86 -46.84 12.56
N ILE A 140 4.78 -47.39 12.01
CA ILE A 140 3.74 -46.59 11.33
C ILE A 140 3.10 -45.59 12.30
N LYS A 141 2.79 -46.02 13.53
CA LYS A 141 2.24 -45.15 14.57
C LYS A 141 3.14 -43.94 14.84
N THR A 142 4.45 -44.18 14.98
CA THR A 142 5.45 -43.12 15.20
C THR A 142 5.48 -42.13 14.03
N LEU A 143 5.39 -42.61 12.79
CA LEU A 143 5.33 -41.76 11.60
C LEU A 143 4.05 -40.91 11.54
N ILE A 144 2.91 -41.48 11.95
CA ILE A 144 1.63 -40.75 12.04
C ILE A 144 1.71 -39.65 13.10
N GLU A 145 2.22 -39.96 14.29
CA GLU A 145 2.37 -38.97 15.38
C GLU A 145 3.31 -37.82 14.99
N ALA A 146 4.42 -38.12 14.30
CA ALA A 146 5.32 -37.11 13.77
C ALA A 146 4.65 -36.23 12.70
N SER A 147 3.84 -36.84 11.82
CA SER A 147 3.08 -36.12 10.79
C SER A 147 2.00 -35.22 11.40
N ASP A 148 1.30 -35.70 12.43
CA ASP A 148 0.29 -34.92 13.15
C ASP A 148 0.89 -33.66 13.79
N SER A 149 2.04 -33.80 14.46
CA SER A 149 2.77 -32.65 15.01
C SER A 149 3.12 -31.61 13.93
N LYS A 150 3.45 -32.04 12.71
CA LYS A 150 3.74 -31.14 11.59
C LYS A 150 2.50 -30.46 11.02
N VAL A 151 1.36 -31.14 10.98
CA VAL A 151 0.08 -30.56 10.58
C VAL A 151 -0.38 -29.51 11.59
N VAL A 152 -0.22 -29.75 12.89
CA VAL A 152 -0.54 -28.78 13.94
C VAL A 152 0.34 -27.54 13.83
N GLU A 153 1.65 -27.72 13.64
CA GLU A 153 2.60 -26.63 13.43
C GLU A 153 2.23 -25.80 12.18
N GLY A 154 1.97 -26.47 11.05
CA GLY A 154 1.55 -25.81 9.80
C GLY A 154 0.22 -25.07 9.95
N SER A 155 -0.75 -25.65 10.64
CA SER A 155 -2.05 -25.02 10.92
C SER A 155 -1.92 -23.75 11.76
N ARG A 156 -0.94 -23.70 12.68
CA ARG A 156 -0.62 -22.48 13.43
C ARG A 156 -0.02 -21.42 12.52
N GLN A 157 0.96 -21.79 11.70
CA GLN A 157 1.63 -20.86 10.78
C GLN A 157 0.67 -20.25 9.75
N VAL A 158 -0.27 -21.04 9.23
CA VAL A 158 -1.31 -20.56 8.31
C VAL A 158 -2.26 -19.57 9.00
N ARG A 159 -2.65 -19.81 10.25
CA ARG A 159 -3.45 -18.86 11.04
C ARG A 159 -2.69 -17.55 11.28
N ASP A 160 -1.45 -17.63 11.75
CA ASP A 160 -0.60 -16.44 11.98
C ASP A 160 -0.45 -15.63 10.67
N THR A 161 -0.30 -16.31 9.53
CA THR A 161 -0.25 -15.67 8.20
C THR A 161 -1.58 -15.03 7.81
N GLY A 162 -2.71 -15.68 8.12
CA GLY A 162 -4.05 -15.13 7.91
C GLY A 162 -4.27 -13.83 8.68
N ASP A 163 -3.82 -13.75 9.94
CA ASP A 163 -3.93 -12.54 10.77
C ASP A 163 -3.11 -11.38 10.20
N VAL A 164 -1.92 -11.66 9.64
CA VAL A 164 -1.08 -10.66 8.95
C VAL A 164 -1.78 -10.15 7.68
N ILE A 165 -2.39 -11.03 6.89
CA ILE A 165 -3.14 -10.64 5.69
C ILE A 165 -4.35 -9.77 6.07
N ASN A 166 -5.08 -10.13 7.12
CA ASN A 166 -6.22 -9.34 7.59
C ASN A 166 -5.78 -7.94 8.05
N SER A 167 -4.66 -7.86 8.78
CA SER A 167 -4.07 -6.57 9.16
C SER A 167 -3.67 -5.74 7.95
N MET A 168 -3.06 -6.36 6.93
CA MET A 168 -2.75 -5.69 5.66
C MET A 168 -4.00 -5.14 4.95
N VAL A 169 -5.11 -5.88 4.97
CA VAL A 169 -6.37 -5.40 4.38
C VAL A 169 -6.84 -4.13 5.08
N ASP A 170 -6.72 -4.05 6.39
CA ASP A 170 -7.11 -2.87 7.16
C ASP A 170 -6.16 -1.68 6.93
N ASP A 171 -4.85 -1.92 6.82
CA ASP A 171 -3.87 -0.89 6.44
C ASP A 171 -4.16 -0.35 5.03
N ILE A 172 -4.52 -1.21 4.07
CA ILE A 172 -4.87 -0.79 2.71
C ILE A 172 -6.15 0.04 2.69
N LYS A 173 -7.14 -0.28 3.54
CA LYS A 173 -8.35 0.56 3.68
C LYS A 173 -8.00 1.95 4.20
N GLN A 174 -7.16 2.05 5.23
CA GLN A 174 -6.70 3.34 5.76
C GLN A 174 -5.95 4.14 4.69
N LEU A 175 -5.07 3.47 3.93
CA LEU A 175 -4.38 4.09 2.80
C LEU A 175 -5.35 4.59 1.73
N SER A 176 -6.41 3.84 1.41
CA SER A 176 -7.46 4.30 0.48
C SER A 176 -8.18 5.55 0.99
N THR A 177 -8.45 5.65 2.30
CA THR A 177 -9.06 6.84 2.92
C THR A 177 -8.12 8.04 2.80
N LEU A 178 -6.84 7.89 3.14
CA LEU A 178 -5.85 8.96 3.02
C LEU A 178 -5.71 9.47 1.58
N VAL A 179 -5.68 8.56 0.60
CA VAL A 179 -5.63 8.95 -0.81
C VAL A 179 -6.88 9.73 -1.24
N GLN A 180 -8.04 9.39 -0.69
CA GLN A 180 -9.28 10.12 -0.95
C GLN A 180 -9.24 11.54 -0.36
N GLU A 181 -8.68 11.70 0.85
CA GLU A 181 -8.45 13.01 1.47
C GLU A 181 -7.46 13.85 0.66
N ILE A 182 -6.35 13.25 0.20
CA ILE A 182 -5.37 13.93 -0.67
C ILE A 182 -6.04 14.38 -1.98
N SER A 183 -6.87 13.52 -2.59
CA SER A 183 -7.61 13.88 -3.80
C SER A 183 -8.55 15.06 -3.57
N ALA A 184 -9.26 15.10 -2.44
CA ALA A 184 -10.14 16.21 -2.09
C ALA A 184 -9.36 17.51 -1.88
N ALA A 185 -8.26 17.45 -1.12
CA ALA A 185 -7.36 18.60 -0.91
C ALA A 185 -6.75 19.11 -2.21
N THR A 186 -6.43 18.21 -3.15
CA THR A 186 -5.86 18.58 -4.46
C THR A 186 -6.89 19.31 -5.33
N ILE A 187 -8.18 18.92 -5.27
CA ILE A 187 -9.26 19.64 -5.96
C ILE A 187 -9.42 21.05 -5.38
N GLU A 188 -9.39 21.19 -4.05
CA GLU A 188 -9.45 22.49 -3.38
C GLU A 188 -8.26 23.38 -3.74
N GLN A 189 -7.04 22.81 -3.74
CA GLN A 189 -5.83 23.51 -4.19
C GLN A 189 -5.94 23.99 -5.64
N SER A 190 -6.47 23.16 -6.54
CA SER A 190 -6.67 23.54 -7.94
C SER A 190 -7.62 24.74 -8.06
N SER A 191 -8.71 24.75 -7.29
CA SER A 191 -9.64 25.89 -7.26
C SER A 191 -9.01 27.16 -6.69
N GLY A 192 -8.24 27.04 -5.60
CA GLY A 192 -7.51 28.17 -5.02
C GLY A 192 -6.46 28.75 -5.98
N ILE A 193 -5.76 27.89 -6.72
CA ILE A 193 -4.80 28.29 -7.76
C ILE A 193 -5.51 29.07 -8.88
N GLU A 194 -6.68 28.64 -9.33
CA GLU A 194 -7.45 29.33 -10.36
C GLU A 194 -7.86 30.73 -9.91
N GLN A 195 -8.28 30.90 -8.65
CA GLN A 195 -8.59 32.21 -8.08
C GLN A 195 -7.36 33.12 -8.03
N VAL A 196 -6.21 32.60 -7.61
CA VAL A 196 -4.96 33.37 -7.60
C VAL A 196 -4.54 33.76 -9.02
N ASN A 197 -4.71 32.86 -10.00
CA ASN A 197 -4.39 33.15 -11.40
C ASN A 197 -5.25 34.31 -11.96
N GLN A 198 -6.55 34.33 -11.63
CA GLN A 198 -7.43 35.46 -11.95
C GLN A 198 -6.96 36.77 -11.31
N ALA A 199 -6.55 36.73 -10.03
CA ALA A 199 -6.03 37.92 -9.34
C ALA A 199 -4.73 38.44 -9.97
N VAL A 200 -3.80 37.54 -10.34
CA VAL A 200 -2.55 37.89 -11.03
C VAL A 200 -2.85 38.53 -12.39
N THR A 201 -3.79 37.98 -13.15
CA THR A 201 -4.23 38.55 -14.44
C THR A 201 -4.80 39.96 -14.27
N GLN A 202 -5.58 40.19 -13.22
CA GLN A 202 -6.12 41.52 -12.92
C GLN A 202 -5.03 42.51 -12.48
N MET A 203 -4.04 42.07 -11.71
CA MET A 203 -2.89 42.88 -11.34
C MET A 203 -2.01 43.24 -12.55
N ASP A 204 -1.83 42.31 -13.50
CA ASP A 204 -1.14 42.59 -14.76
C ASP A 204 -1.86 43.67 -15.57
N GLN A 205 -3.18 43.57 -15.72
CA GLN A 205 -3.99 44.62 -16.36
C GLN A 205 -3.84 45.99 -15.69
N MET A 206 -3.89 46.06 -14.36
CA MET A 206 -3.66 47.31 -13.63
C MET A 206 -2.23 47.84 -13.80
N THR A 207 -1.24 46.95 -13.87
CA THR A 207 0.17 47.33 -14.08
C THR A 207 0.37 47.91 -15.48
N GLN A 208 -0.25 47.33 -16.50
CA GLN A 208 -0.26 47.88 -17.86
C GLN A 208 -0.99 49.23 -17.93
N GLN A 209 -2.11 49.38 -17.21
CA GLN A 209 -2.80 50.66 -17.11
C GLN A 209 -1.93 51.72 -16.42
N ASN A 210 -1.22 51.37 -15.34
CA ASN A 210 -0.28 52.27 -14.67
C ASN A 210 0.83 52.72 -15.62
N ALA A 211 1.40 51.81 -16.42
CA ALA A 211 2.42 52.15 -17.40
C ALA A 211 1.89 53.16 -18.44
N SER A 212 0.66 52.94 -18.93
CA SER A 212 -0.01 53.88 -19.85
C SER A 212 -0.24 55.25 -19.20
N LEU A 213 -0.69 55.29 -17.94
CA LEU A 213 -0.94 56.52 -17.19
C LEU A 213 0.36 57.29 -16.92
N VAL A 214 1.45 56.59 -16.61
CA VAL A 214 2.79 57.19 -16.44
C VAL A 214 3.26 57.82 -17.75
N GLN A 215 3.07 57.15 -18.88
CA GLN A 215 3.43 57.71 -20.19
C GLN A 215 2.61 58.97 -20.51
N GLU A 216 1.30 58.93 -20.30
CA GLU A 216 0.41 60.08 -20.53
C GLU A 216 0.75 61.26 -19.60
N SER A 217 0.96 60.98 -18.31
CA SER A 217 1.37 61.96 -17.30
C SER A 217 2.73 62.58 -17.64
N THR A 218 3.69 61.78 -18.11
CA THR A 218 5.01 62.26 -18.53
C THR A 218 4.89 63.21 -19.71
N HIS A 219 4.10 62.85 -20.72
CA HIS A 219 3.85 63.71 -21.88
C HIS A 219 3.16 65.03 -21.49
N ALA A 220 2.14 64.97 -20.63
CA ALA A 220 1.46 66.17 -20.12
C ALA A 220 2.42 67.07 -19.31
N THR A 221 3.28 66.48 -18.49
CA THR A 221 4.26 67.21 -17.67
C THR A 221 5.33 67.88 -18.53
N GLN A 222 5.79 67.22 -19.60
CA GLN A 222 6.71 67.81 -20.58
C GLN A 222 6.08 69.00 -21.31
N ALA A 223 4.81 68.89 -21.73
CA ALA A 223 4.08 70.00 -22.34
C ALA A 223 3.92 71.19 -21.35
N LEU A 224 3.61 70.92 -20.08
CA LEU A 224 3.55 71.94 -19.03
C LEU A 224 4.92 72.59 -18.79
N ALA A 225 6.00 71.83 -18.79
CA ALA A 225 7.37 72.35 -18.64
C ALA A 225 7.72 73.32 -19.77
N GLN A 226 7.41 72.96 -21.02
CA GLN A 226 7.61 73.80 -22.20
C GLN A 226 6.79 75.09 -22.13
N LEU A 227 5.50 75.00 -21.79
CA LEU A 227 4.63 76.17 -21.66
C LEU A 227 5.11 77.12 -20.54
N SER A 228 5.55 76.56 -19.41
CA SER A 228 6.08 77.35 -18.29
C SER A 228 7.40 78.06 -18.66
N ALA A 229 8.26 77.40 -19.45
CA ALA A 229 9.48 78.01 -19.98
C ALA A 229 9.19 79.15 -20.97
N GLN A 230 8.24 78.94 -21.90
CA GLN A 230 7.80 79.97 -22.84
C GLN A 230 7.20 81.19 -22.11
N LEU A 231 6.33 80.98 -21.12
CA LEU A 231 5.76 82.05 -20.31
C LEU A 231 6.84 82.86 -19.58
N ARG A 232 7.86 82.20 -19.03
CA ARG A 232 9.00 82.90 -18.40
C ARG A 232 9.79 83.74 -19.39
N GLN A 233 10.06 83.22 -20.59
CA GLN A 233 10.72 83.99 -21.64
C GLN A 233 9.90 85.23 -22.02
N LEU A 234 8.58 85.07 -22.16
CA LEU A 234 7.67 86.17 -22.46
C LEU A 234 7.73 87.25 -21.37
N VAL A 235 7.59 86.87 -20.10
CA VAL A 235 7.64 87.79 -18.96
C VAL A 235 9.01 88.46 -18.82
N ALA A 236 10.11 87.74 -19.11
CA ALA A 236 11.46 88.31 -19.09
C ALA A 236 11.66 89.36 -20.19
N HIS A 237 10.94 89.29 -21.30
CA HIS A 237 11.00 90.30 -22.37
C HIS A 237 10.23 91.59 -22.02
N PHE A 238 9.28 91.52 -21.09
CA PHE A 238 8.50 92.66 -20.60
C PHE A 238 9.08 93.32 -19.34
N ARG A 239 10.20 92.81 -18.80
CA ARG A 239 10.94 93.41 -17.66
C ARG A 239 12.22 94.06 -18.15
#